data_AF-A0A2N1SDW6-F1
#
_entry.id   AF-A0A2N1SDW6-F1
#
_cell.length_a   1.000
_cell.length_b   1.000
_cell.length_c   1.000
_cell.angle_alpha   90.00
_cell.angle_beta   90.00
_cell.angle_gamma   90.00
#
_symmetry.space_group_name_H-M   'P 1'
#
loop_
_entity.id
_entity.type
_entity.pdbx_description
1 polymer ?
#
loop_
_entity_poly.entity_id
_entity_poly.type
_entity_poly.pdbx_seq_one_letter_code
_entity_poly.pdbx_strand_id
1 'polypeptide(L)'
;MKLLPRRTDSTSLRAGPAALLVLACALAPVATGAQEATYPLPSYDVNLIDRSLMFSYSEPIDIASDYTQYAAFLAPSVFALAAPTEDWLGIGAMYAGSAMISFATGTLLKAVIERERPYMYFDDPPASAIADGDYIDSFPSRHSIMAFTGAAFTATLFKERYPDSPYRVPAVVAAYALAGVTAGLRVGSGSHFLTDVAGGAAIGTFFGFIVPFASSRLGWLD
;
A
#
# COMPACT_ATOMS: atom_id res chain seq x y z
N MET A 1 10.99 -23.58 -7.79
CA MET A 1 9.69 -23.81 -7.13
C MET A 1 8.61 -23.70 -8.19
N LYS A 2 7.80 -24.74 -8.44
CA LYS A 2 6.73 -24.69 -9.45
C LYS A 2 5.37 -24.78 -8.75
N LEU A 3 4.46 -23.88 -9.05
CA LEU A 3 3.06 -23.95 -8.60
C LEU A 3 2.33 -25.11 -9.29
N LEU A 4 1.32 -25.65 -8.62
CA LEU A 4 0.39 -26.60 -9.25
C LEU A 4 -0.42 -25.91 -10.35
N PRO A 5 -0.97 -26.68 -11.32
CA PRO A 5 -1.80 -26.12 -12.36
C PRO A 5 -2.98 -25.34 -11.78
N ARG A 6 -3.37 -24.26 -12.46
CA ARG A 6 -4.53 -23.45 -12.09
C ARG A 6 -5.80 -24.30 -12.00
N ARG A 7 -6.66 -24.00 -11.04
CA ARG A 7 -8.00 -24.59 -10.97
C ARG A 7 -8.91 -24.01 -12.07
N THR A 8 -9.48 -24.89 -12.90
CA THR A 8 -10.47 -24.53 -13.93
C THR A 8 -11.88 -24.81 -13.42
N ASP A 9 -12.51 -23.85 -12.74
CA ASP A 9 -13.94 -23.96 -12.44
C ASP A 9 -14.75 -23.37 -13.60
N SER A 10 -15.45 -24.24 -14.34
CA SER A 10 -16.27 -23.87 -15.51
C SER A 10 -17.63 -23.30 -15.08
N THR A 11 -17.65 -22.09 -14.55
CA THR A 11 -18.89 -21.30 -14.40
C THR A 11 -18.66 -19.92 -14.98
N SER A 12 -18.71 -19.83 -16.32
CA SER A 12 -18.65 -18.57 -17.05
C SER A 12 -20.00 -17.85 -16.97
N LEU A 13 -20.13 -16.89 -16.05
CA LEU A 13 -21.12 -15.84 -16.24
C LEU A 13 -20.61 -14.92 -17.36
N ARG A 14 -21.29 -14.93 -18.50
CA ARG A 14 -21.05 -13.95 -19.58
C ARG A 14 -21.49 -12.57 -19.10
N ALA A 15 -20.57 -11.82 -18.50
CA ALA A 15 -20.74 -10.39 -18.27
C ALA A 15 -20.32 -9.64 -19.54
N GLY A 16 -21.23 -8.81 -20.08
CA GLY A 16 -20.91 -7.87 -21.15
C GLY A 16 -19.85 -6.84 -20.73
N PRO A 17 -19.39 -5.96 -21.65
CA PRO A 17 -18.27 -5.07 -21.39
C PRO A 17 -18.67 -4.00 -20.37
N ALA A 18 -18.42 -4.27 -19.09
CA ALA A 18 -18.51 -3.27 -18.03
C ALA A 18 -17.19 -2.50 -18.01
N ALA A 19 -17.26 -1.25 -18.45
CA ALA A 19 -16.15 -0.33 -18.59
C ALA A 19 -15.32 -0.20 -17.30
N LEU A 20 -14.02 -0.48 -17.40
CA LEU A 20 -13.04 -0.10 -16.39
C LEU A 20 -12.82 1.41 -16.53
N LEU A 21 -13.58 2.21 -15.78
CA LEU A 21 -13.36 3.64 -15.71
C LEU A 21 -12.11 3.92 -14.85
N VAL A 22 -10.96 4.08 -15.50
CA VAL A 22 -9.76 4.64 -14.86
C VAL A 22 -9.97 6.16 -14.82
N LEU A 23 -10.44 6.67 -13.68
CA LEU A 23 -10.56 8.11 -13.47
C LEU A 23 -9.17 8.68 -13.14
N ALA A 24 -8.45 9.13 -14.16
CA ALA A 24 -7.25 9.93 -13.99
C ALA A 24 -7.66 11.39 -13.71
N CYS A 25 -7.84 11.73 -12.43
CA CYS A 25 -7.92 13.13 -12.02
C CYS A 25 -6.50 13.66 -11.78
N ALA A 26 -5.96 14.39 -12.75
CA ALA A 26 -4.82 15.26 -12.51
C ALA A 26 -5.31 16.50 -11.75
N LEU A 27 -4.96 16.61 -10.47
CA LEU A 27 -5.14 17.84 -9.70
C LEU A 27 -3.84 18.65 -9.77
N ALA A 28 -3.96 19.90 -10.21
CA ALA A 28 -2.89 20.89 -10.11
C ALA A 28 -2.69 21.27 -8.63
N PRO A 29 -1.46 21.60 -8.21
CA PRO A 29 -1.22 22.02 -6.83
C PRO A 29 -1.93 23.34 -6.53
N VAL A 30 -2.77 23.35 -5.52
CA VAL A 30 -3.19 24.58 -4.85
C VAL A 30 -2.05 24.93 -3.90
N ALA A 31 -1.26 25.95 -4.23
CA ALA A 31 -0.26 26.47 -3.32
C ALA A 31 -0.98 27.24 -2.19
N THR A 32 -1.14 26.59 -1.04
CA THR A 32 -1.43 27.26 0.23
C THR A 32 -0.12 27.84 0.77
N GLY A 33 -0.12 29.13 1.09
CA GLY A 33 1.07 29.82 1.59
C GLY A 33 1.54 29.18 2.89
N ALA A 34 2.80 28.72 2.92
CA ALA A 34 3.41 28.18 4.12
C ALA A 34 3.45 29.27 5.21
N GLN A 35 2.65 29.08 6.26
CA GLN A 35 2.82 29.82 7.49
C GLN A 35 4.04 29.24 8.21
N GLU A 36 5.00 30.07 8.62
CA GLU A 36 6.13 29.63 9.44
C GLU A 36 5.60 29.11 10.78
N ALA A 37 5.34 27.80 10.85
CA ALA A 37 4.97 27.14 12.08
C ALA A 37 6.20 27.05 12.98
N THR A 38 6.10 27.56 14.21
CA THR A 38 7.11 27.32 15.24
C THR A 38 6.92 25.90 15.77
N TYR A 39 7.91 25.05 15.59
CA TYR A 39 7.95 23.68 16.13
C TYR A 39 8.75 23.63 17.45
N PRO A 40 8.45 22.67 18.36
CA PRO A 40 7.47 21.60 18.21
C PRO A 40 6.02 22.08 18.27
N LEU A 41 5.15 21.44 17.48
CA LEU A 41 3.71 21.67 17.53
C LEU A 41 3.11 21.16 18.85
N PRO A 42 1.98 21.72 19.32
CA PRO A 42 1.34 21.25 20.54
C PRO A 42 0.76 19.83 20.38
N SER A 43 1.31 18.86 21.12
CA SER A 43 0.88 17.45 21.04
C SER A 43 -0.54 17.20 21.52
N TYR A 44 -1.16 18.15 22.24
CA TYR A 44 -2.53 17.99 22.72
C TYR A 44 -3.59 18.03 21.60
N ASP A 45 -3.21 18.45 20.38
CA ASP A 45 -4.07 18.44 19.20
C ASP A 45 -4.13 17.07 18.51
N VAL A 46 -3.20 16.16 18.82
CA VAL A 46 -3.16 14.79 18.28
C VAL A 46 -4.12 13.89 19.04
N ASN A 47 -4.95 13.09 18.35
CA ASN A 47 -5.85 12.14 19.02
C ASN A 47 -5.09 11.13 19.91
N LEU A 48 -5.80 10.54 20.89
CA LEU A 48 -5.17 9.68 21.91
C LEU A 48 -4.47 8.43 21.36
N ILE A 49 -5.01 7.83 20.29
CA ILE A 49 -4.44 6.62 19.69
C ILE A 49 -3.08 6.96 19.08
N ASP A 50 -3.03 8.01 18.26
CA ASP A 50 -1.80 8.41 17.57
C ASP A 50 -0.77 9.01 18.51
N ARG A 51 -1.22 9.78 19.51
CA ARG A 51 -0.33 10.36 20.52
C ARG A 51 0.40 9.30 21.36
N SER A 52 -0.23 8.13 21.55
CA SER A 52 0.37 7.03 22.31
C SER A 52 1.54 6.35 21.59
N LEU A 53 1.64 6.52 20.27
CA LEU A 53 2.59 5.85 19.38
C LEU A 53 3.17 6.82 18.35
N MET A 54 3.51 8.04 18.78
CA MET A 54 4.28 8.99 18.00
C MET A 54 5.70 9.10 18.53
N PHE A 55 6.66 9.24 17.62
CA PHE A 55 8.09 9.22 17.92
C PHE A 55 8.80 10.37 17.18
N SER A 56 9.95 10.78 17.71
CA SER A 56 10.86 11.69 17.00
C SER A 56 11.39 11.03 15.73
N TYR A 57 11.82 11.84 14.76
CA TYR A 57 12.30 11.32 13.48
C TYR A 57 13.55 10.43 13.64
N SER A 58 13.57 9.32 12.92
CA SER A 58 14.74 8.43 12.83
C SER A 58 14.99 8.02 11.38
N GLU A 59 15.98 8.67 10.76
CA GLU A 59 16.38 8.40 9.37
C GLU A 59 16.78 6.92 9.12
N PRO A 60 17.54 6.22 9.99
CA PRO A 60 17.86 4.81 9.76
C PRO A 60 16.62 3.90 9.71
N ILE A 61 15.60 4.19 10.53
CA ILE A 61 14.35 3.40 10.56
C ILE A 61 13.49 3.76 9.34
N ASP A 62 13.47 5.03 8.93
CA ASP A 62 12.80 5.48 7.72
C ASP A 62 13.38 4.78 6.48
N ILE A 63 14.70 4.77 6.32
CA ILE A 63 15.41 4.04 5.25
C ILE A 63 15.11 2.54 5.30
N ALA A 64 15.14 1.92 6.49
CA ALA A 64 14.80 0.51 6.63
C ALA A 64 13.35 0.23 6.18
N SER A 65 12.43 1.15 6.47
CA SER A 65 11.04 1.03 6.06
C SER A 65 10.88 1.06 4.53
N ASP A 66 11.67 1.86 3.82
CA ASP A 66 11.67 1.93 2.35
C ASP A 66 12.10 0.59 1.74
N TYR A 67 13.19 0.00 2.24
CA TYR A 67 13.65 -1.32 1.80
C TYR A 67 12.63 -2.42 2.06
N THR A 68 12.01 -2.43 3.24
CA THR A 68 10.97 -3.42 3.55
C THR A 68 9.72 -3.24 2.68
N GLN A 69 9.37 -2.01 2.33
CA GLN A 69 8.27 -1.72 1.42
C GLN A 69 8.58 -2.19 0.01
N TYR A 70 9.78 -1.94 -0.52
CA TYR A 70 10.16 -2.47 -1.83
C TYR A 70 10.14 -3.99 -1.85
N ALA A 71 10.61 -4.65 -0.78
CA ALA A 71 10.52 -6.09 -0.62
C ALA A 71 9.06 -6.58 -0.61
N ALA A 72 8.18 -5.92 0.16
CA ALA A 72 6.76 -6.25 0.21
C ALA A 72 6.06 -6.04 -1.14
N PHE A 73 6.38 -4.94 -1.84
CA PHE A 73 5.84 -4.59 -3.14
C PHE A 73 6.30 -5.54 -4.26
N LEU A 74 7.52 -6.05 -4.19
CA LEU A 74 8.04 -7.00 -5.17
C LEU A 74 7.73 -8.47 -4.84
N ALA A 75 7.27 -8.76 -3.62
CA ALA A 75 6.95 -10.12 -3.19
C ALA A 75 5.97 -10.86 -4.14
N PRO A 76 4.89 -10.23 -4.66
CA PRO A 76 4.02 -10.86 -5.65
C PRO A 76 4.73 -11.34 -6.92
N SER A 77 5.78 -10.62 -7.36
CA SER A 77 6.54 -10.96 -8.57
C SER A 77 7.30 -12.27 -8.41
N VAL A 78 7.74 -12.61 -7.20
CA VAL A 78 8.37 -13.91 -6.91
C VAL A 78 7.37 -15.06 -7.17
N PHE A 79 6.09 -14.86 -6.85
CA PHE A 79 5.04 -15.84 -7.15
C PHE A 79 4.69 -15.90 -8.63
N ALA A 80 4.67 -14.75 -9.32
CA ALA A 80 4.49 -14.71 -10.76
C ALA A 80 5.54 -15.60 -11.46
N LEU A 81 6.81 -15.52 -11.06
CA LEU A 81 7.87 -16.35 -11.63
C LEU A 81 7.76 -17.85 -11.29
N ALA A 82 7.06 -18.20 -10.20
CA ALA A 82 6.79 -19.59 -9.82
C ALA A 82 5.54 -20.18 -10.51
N ALA A 83 4.71 -19.34 -11.12
CA ALA A 83 3.52 -19.72 -11.86
C ALA A 83 3.85 -20.26 -13.27
N PRO A 84 2.94 -21.04 -13.87
CA PRO A 84 3.02 -21.36 -15.30
C PRO A 84 3.17 -20.09 -16.14
N THR A 85 4.01 -20.15 -17.17
CA THR A 85 4.37 -18.97 -17.99
C THR A 85 3.18 -18.34 -18.69
N GLU A 86 2.16 -19.13 -19.02
CA GLU A 86 0.90 -18.69 -19.59
C GLU A 86 0.10 -17.76 -18.66
N ASP A 87 0.29 -17.86 -17.34
CA ASP A 87 -0.39 -17.01 -16.36
C ASP A 87 0.31 -15.66 -16.14
N TRP A 88 1.57 -15.50 -16.56
CA TRP A 88 2.41 -14.36 -16.19
C TRP A 88 1.81 -13.01 -16.60
N LEU A 89 1.26 -12.92 -17.82
CA LEU A 89 0.66 -11.68 -18.31
C LEU A 89 -0.58 -11.31 -17.49
N GLY A 90 -1.44 -12.28 -17.17
CA GLY A 90 -2.63 -12.06 -16.37
C GLY A 90 -2.28 -11.63 -14.94
N ILE A 91 -1.34 -12.33 -14.30
CA ILE A 91 -0.86 -11.98 -12.95
C ILE A 91 -0.24 -10.58 -12.94
N GLY A 92 0.63 -10.29 -13.90
CA GLY A 92 1.29 -8.99 -14.03
C GLY A 92 0.28 -7.87 -14.24
N ALA A 93 -0.70 -8.05 -15.12
CA ALA A 93 -1.73 -7.06 -15.39
C ALA A 93 -2.62 -6.79 -14.16
N MET A 94 -3.08 -7.84 -13.47
CA MET A 94 -3.88 -7.67 -12.25
C MET A 94 -3.07 -6.97 -11.16
N TYR A 95 -1.80 -7.34 -10.97
CA TYR A 95 -0.97 -6.73 -9.94
C TYR A 95 -0.65 -5.26 -10.25
N ALA A 96 -0.26 -4.96 -11.49
CA ALA A 96 -0.02 -3.60 -11.95
C ALA A 96 -1.26 -2.73 -11.79
N GLY A 97 -2.45 -3.23 -12.18
CA GLY A 97 -3.72 -2.53 -11.97
C GLY A 97 -4.02 -2.27 -10.49
N SER A 98 -3.81 -3.27 -9.63
CA SER A 98 -3.97 -3.14 -8.17
C SER A 98 -3.05 -2.06 -7.60
N ALA A 99 -1.76 -2.12 -7.96
CA ALA A 99 -0.73 -1.19 -7.53
C ALA A 99 -1.00 0.24 -7.99
N MET A 100 -1.36 0.43 -9.27
CA MET A 100 -1.63 1.74 -9.85
C MET A 100 -2.84 2.41 -9.19
N ILE A 101 -3.95 1.69 -9.01
CA ILE A 101 -5.15 2.26 -8.37
C ILE A 101 -4.89 2.55 -6.88
N SER A 102 -4.16 1.68 -6.20
CA SER A 102 -3.73 1.92 -4.80
C SER A 102 -2.89 3.19 -4.68
N PHE A 103 -1.86 3.32 -5.53
CA PHE A 103 -0.97 4.47 -5.55
C PHE A 103 -1.71 5.76 -5.89
N ALA A 104 -2.54 5.74 -6.94
CA ALA A 104 -3.35 6.90 -7.34
C ALA A 104 -4.29 7.35 -6.22
N THR A 105 -4.95 6.41 -5.54
CA THR A 105 -5.81 6.71 -4.40
C THR A 105 -5.03 7.38 -3.26
N GLY A 106 -3.86 6.85 -2.90
CA GLY A 106 -3.00 7.45 -1.88
C GLY A 106 -2.53 8.86 -2.24
N THR A 107 -2.16 9.09 -3.50
CA THR A 107 -1.74 10.39 -4.01
C THR A 107 -2.88 11.41 -3.99
N LEU A 108 -4.08 11.02 -4.43
CA LEU A 108 -5.27 11.88 -4.40
C LEU A 108 -5.66 12.26 -2.97
N LEU A 109 -5.61 11.31 -2.04
CA LEU A 109 -5.93 11.57 -0.64
C LEU A 109 -4.93 12.53 0.01
N LYS A 110 -3.63 12.39 -0.26
CA LYS A 110 -2.61 13.34 0.22
C LYS A 110 -2.83 14.75 -0.31
N ALA A 111 -3.20 14.87 -1.59
CA ALA A 111 -3.45 16.17 -2.20
C ALA A 111 -4.66 16.92 -1.60
N VAL A 112 -5.53 16.25 -0.83
CA VAL A 112 -6.73 16.87 -0.24
C VAL A 112 -6.77 16.78 1.29
N ILE A 113 -5.86 16.04 1.92
CA ILE A 113 -5.75 15.86 3.36
C ILE A 113 -4.38 16.36 3.79
N GLU A 114 -4.32 17.60 4.24
CA GLU A 114 -3.15 18.13 4.94
C GLU A 114 -3.16 17.60 6.37
N ARG A 115 -2.09 16.89 6.74
CA ARG A 115 -1.90 16.35 8.09
C ARG A 115 -0.42 16.35 8.44
N GLU A 116 -0.05 17.06 9.48
CA GLU A 116 1.33 17.14 9.97
C GLU A 116 1.84 15.76 10.40
N ARG A 117 3.11 15.48 10.11
CA ARG A 117 3.77 14.23 10.49
C ARG A 117 4.13 14.19 11.97
N PRO A 118 4.26 12.99 12.57
CA PRO A 118 4.58 12.83 13.99
C PRO A 118 5.82 13.61 14.44
N TYR A 119 6.86 13.65 13.62
CA TYR A 119 8.10 14.36 13.94
C TYR A 119 7.94 15.88 14.14
N MET A 120 6.85 16.49 13.67
CA MET A 120 6.61 17.94 13.85
C MET A 120 6.23 18.30 15.29
N TYR A 121 5.91 17.31 16.12
CA TYR A 121 5.55 17.46 17.54
C TYR A 121 6.76 17.24 18.46
N PHE A 122 7.97 17.11 17.89
CA PHE A 122 9.23 16.94 18.60
C PHE A 122 10.22 18.04 18.19
N ASP A 123 11.27 18.20 18.99
CA ASP A 123 12.36 19.11 18.68
C ASP A 123 13.14 18.65 17.45
N ASP A 124 13.71 19.60 16.70
CA ASP A 124 14.58 19.38 15.55
C ASP A 124 14.00 18.46 14.44
N PRO A 125 12.81 18.77 13.88
CA PRO A 125 12.27 18.02 12.75
C PRO A 125 13.23 18.08 11.53
N PRO A 126 13.21 17.05 10.66
CA PRO A 126 14.09 17.00 9.50
C PRO A 126 13.86 18.18 8.54
N ALA A 127 14.86 19.06 8.44
CA ALA A 127 14.77 20.29 7.66
C ALA A 127 14.48 20.04 6.17
N SER A 128 14.99 18.96 5.60
CA SER A 128 14.69 18.56 4.20
C SER A 128 13.21 18.24 4.00
N ALA A 129 12.60 17.49 4.92
CA ALA A 129 11.18 17.13 4.82
C ALA A 129 10.26 18.35 4.98
N ILE A 130 10.69 19.37 5.73
CA ILE A 130 10.01 20.66 5.81
C ILE A 130 10.15 21.42 4.48
N ALA A 131 11.38 21.53 3.96
CA ALA A 131 11.66 22.23 2.71
C ALA A 131 10.91 21.63 1.51
N ASP A 132 10.76 20.30 1.48
CA ASP A 132 10.06 19.57 0.42
C ASP A 132 8.53 19.55 0.59
N GLY A 133 8.01 20.06 1.71
CA GLY A 133 6.58 20.04 2.04
C GLY A 133 6.05 18.67 2.49
N ASP A 134 6.90 17.65 2.65
CA ASP A 134 6.51 16.31 3.09
C ASP A 134 5.95 16.29 4.53
N TYR A 135 6.23 17.32 5.31
CA TYR A 135 5.79 17.44 6.70
C TYR A 135 4.28 17.49 6.89
N ILE A 136 3.49 17.94 5.90
CA ILE A 136 2.01 17.92 5.91
C ILE A 136 1.40 16.73 5.18
N ASP A 137 2.24 15.87 4.62
CA ASP A 137 1.82 14.69 3.89
C ASP A 137 1.87 13.46 4.81
N SER A 138 1.16 13.46 5.95
CA SER A 138 1.13 12.28 6.83
C SER A 138 0.11 11.24 6.36
N PHE A 139 -1.15 11.61 6.14
CA PHE A 139 -2.22 10.66 5.82
C PHE A 139 -2.48 10.52 4.31
N PRO A 140 -2.78 9.32 3.79
CA PRO A 140 -2.44 8.01 4.35
C PRO A 140 -0.96 7.67 4.11
N SER A 141 -0.43 6.65 4.79
CA SER A 141 0.92 6.16 4.51
C SER A 141 0.99 5.41 3.18
N ARG A 142 1.66 5.98 2.17
CA ARG A 142 1.88 5.31 0.86
C ARG A 142 2.69 4.02 1.00
N HIS A 143 3.65 3.96 1.92
CA HIS A 143 4.42 2.75 2.19
C HIS A 143 3.51 1.60 2.66
N SER A 144 2.60 1.90 3.60
CA SER A 144 1.60 0.95 4.06
C SER A 144 0.65 0.54 2.93
N ILE A 145 0.15 1.48 2.13
CA ILE A 145 -0.69 1.19 0.95
C ILE A 145 -0.03 0.13 0.07
N MET A 146 1.18 0.41 -0.43
CA MET A 146 1.80 -0.46 -1.42
C MET A 146 2.19 -1.83 -0.85
N ALA A 147 2.61 -1.88 0.42
CA ALA A 147 2.96 -3.13 1.06
C ALA A 147 1.72 -4.03 1.28
N PHE A 148 0.60 -3.45 1.76
CA PHE A 148 -0.65 -4.19 1.93
C PHE A 148 -1.34 -4.53 0.61
N THR A 149 -1.16 -3.75 -0.46
CA THR A 149 -1.57 -4.14 -1.82
C THR A 149 -0.88 -5.43 -2.23
N GLY A 150 0.44 -5.53 -2.06
CA GLY A 150 1.20 -6.74 -2.37
C GLY A 150 0.76 -7.96 -1.55
N ALA A 151 0.52 -7.77 -0.25
CA ALA A 151 0.07 -8.84 0.65
C ALA A 151 -1.33 -9.36 0.30
N ALA A 152 -2.30 -8.46 0.13
CA ALA A 152 -3.67 -8.84 -0.21
C ALA A 152 -3.78 -9.41 -1.62
N PHE A 153 -2.99 -8.90 -2.58
CA PHE A 153 -2.88 -9.47 -3.91
C PHE A 153 -2.36 -10.91 -3.85
N THR A 154 -1.28 -11.15 -3.11
CA THR A 154 -0.74 -12.50 -2.91
C THR A 154 -1.80 -13.44 -2.35
N ALA A 155 -2.51 -13.03 -1.29
CA ALA A 155 -3.56 -13.84 -0.69
C ALA A 155 -4.70 -14.16 -1.66
N THR A 156 -5.13 -13.18 -2.44
CA THR A 156 -6.23 -13.34 -3.38
C THR A 156 -5.80 -14.18 -4.59
N LEU A 157 -4.60 -13.97 -5.11
CA LEU A 157 -4.04 -14.76 -6.21
C LEU A 157 -3.97 -16.24 -5.85
N PHE A 158 -3.42 -16.57 -4.67
CA PHE A 158 -3.38 -17.97 -4.23
C PHE A 158 -4.77 -18.55 -4.01
N LYS A 159 -5.69 -17.78 -3.41
CA LYS A 159 -7.06 -18.26 -3.18
C LYS A 159 -7.80 -18.56 -4.48
N GLU A 160 -7.70 -17.66 -5.46
CA GLU A 160 -8.50 -17.72 -6.69
C GLU A 160 -7.85 -18.57 -7.79
N ARG A 161 -6.51 -18.56 -7.92
CA ARG A 161 -5.82 -19.29 -9.01
C ARG A 161 -5.06 -20.54 -8.56
N TYR A 162 -4.50 -20.54 -7.35
CA TYR A 162 -3.65 -21.65 -6.86
C TYR A 162 -4.06 -22.16 -5.46
N PRO A 163 -5.35 -22.50 -5.23
CA PRO A 163 -5.87 -22.79 -3.89
C PRO A 163 -5.21 -24.00 -3.23
N ASP A 164 -4.80 -24.98 -4.03
CA ASP A 164 -4.19 -26.24 -3.59
C ASP A 164 -2.66 -26.16 -3.51
N SER A 165 -2.06 -25.01 -3.80
CA SER A 165 -0.61 -24.83 -3.72
C SER A 165 -0.12 -24.96 -2.27
N PRO A 166 0.91 -25.79 -2.00
CA PRO A 166 1.50 -25.89 -0.66
C PRO A 166 2.15 -24.57 -0.22
N TYR A 167 2.42 -23.66 -1.16
CA TYR A 167 3.01 -22.36 -0.89
C TYR A 167 2.00 -21.29 -0.47
N ARG A 168 0.69 -21.55 -0.56
CA ARG A 168 -0.34 -20.55 -0.25
C ARG A 168 -0.16 -19.94 1.14
N VAL A 169 -0.14 -20.78 2.17
CA VAL A 169 -0.04 -20.31 3.56
C VAL A 169 1.28 -19.59 3.82
N PRO A 170 2.47 -20.18 3.53
CA PRO A 170 3.73 -19.50 3.81
C PRO A 170 3.90 -18.21 3.00
N ALA A 171 3.44 -18.17 1.74
CA ALA A 171 3.46 -16.96 0.92
C ALA A 171 2.64 -15.82 1.53
N VAL A 172 1.40 -16.11 1.94
CA VAL A 172 0.50 -15.11 2.52
C VAL A 172 1.04 -14.61 3.86
N VAL A 173 1.51 -15.52 4.72
CA VAL A 173 2.10 -15.16 6.00
C VAL A 173 3.33 -14.27 5.78
N ALA A 174 4.24 -14.64 4.87
CA ALA A 174 5.43 -13.84 4.58
C ALA A 174 5.07 -12.45 4.04
N ALA A 175 4.10 -12.37 3.13
CA ALA A 175 3.69 -11.09 2.53
C ALA A 175 3.06 -10.14 3.55
N TYR A 176 2.16 -10.64 4.41
CA TYR A 176 1.57 -9.82 5.49
C TYR A 176 2.58 -9.51 6.60
N ALA A 177 3.53 -10.40 6.89
CA ALA A 177 4.60 -10.11 7.84
C ALA A 177 5.48 -8.95 7.35
N LEU A 178 5.88 -8.97 6.07
CA LEU A 178 6.63 -7.86 5.46
C LEU A 178 5.82 -6.56 5.49
N ALA A 179 4.53 -6.60 5.13
CA ALA A 179 3.67 -5.42 5.19
C ALA A 179 3.51 -4.86 6.62
N GLY A 180 3.36 -5.75 7.61
CA GLY A 180 3.32 -5.38 9.03
C GLY A 180 4.62 -4.77 9.52
N VAL A 181 5.78 -5.32 9.11
CA VAL A 181 7.10 -4.74 9.42
C VAL A 181 7.22 -3.35 8.80
N THR A 182 6.88 -3.17 7.53
CA THR A 182 6.87 -1.84 6.89
C THR A 182 6.01 -0.86 7.68
N ALA A 183 4.76 -1.20 8.01
CA ALA A 183 3.88 -0.33 8.78
C ALA A 183 4.44 0.01 10.16
N GLY A 184 5.00 -0.98 10.87
CA GLY A 184 5.64 -0.78 12.17
C GLY A 184 6.85 0.15 12.09
N LEU A 185 7.70 -0.01 11.07
CA LEU A 185 8.86 0.86 10.86
C LEU A 185 8.44 2.29 10.50
N ARG A 186 7.38 2.49 9.71
CA ARG A 186 6.84 3.84 9.41
C ARG A 186 6.36 4.58 10.66
N VAL A 187 5.81 3.85 11.63
CA VAL A 187 5.43 4.43 12.93
C VAL A 187 6.69 4.68 13.78
N GLY A 188 7.55 3.67 13.91
CA GLY A 188 8.76 3.74 14.73
C GLY A 188 9.80 4.76 14.24
N SER A 189 9.79 5.13 12.96
CA SER A 189 10.66 6.18 12.41
C SER A 189 10.17 7.60 12.71
N GLY A 190 8.98 7.76 13.30
CA GLY A 190 8.33 9.06 13.45
C GLY A 190 7.76 9.62 12.15
N SER A 191 7.75 8.84 11.06
CA SER A 191 7.32 9.30 9.74
C SER A 191 5.79 9.30 9.57
N HIS A 192 5.06 8.46 10.30
CA HIS A 192 3.60 8.34 10.24
C HIS A 192 2.99 7.97 11.58
N PHE A 193 1.75 8.43 11.81
CA PHE A 193 0.96 7.96 12.94
C PHE A 193 0.39 6.56 12.69
N LEU A 194 -0.10 5.91 13.75
CA LEU A 194 -0.74 4.60 13.66
C LEU A 194 -1.96 4.62 12.73
N THR A 195 -2.78 5.67 12.78
CA THR A 195 -3.95 5.79 11.89
C THR A 195 -3.58 6.01 10.42
N ASP A 196 -2.43 6.64 10.13
CA ASP A 196 -1.94 6.80 8.76
C ASP A 196 -1.57 5.46 8.13
N VAL A 197 -0.88 4.60 8.89
CA VAL A 197 -0.51 3.26 8.44
C VAL A 197 -1.72 2.33 8.39
N ALA A 198 -2.67 2.45 9.32
CA ALA A 198 -3.91 1.68 9.30
C ALA A 198 -4.81 2.06 8.11
N GLY A 199 -4.97 3.36 7.83
CA GLY A 199 -5.69 3.85 6.66
C GLY A 199 -5.03 3.38 5.36
N GLY A 200 -3.71 3.46 5.29
CA GLY A 200 -2.96 2.92 4.16
C GLY A 200 -3.14 1.41 3.98
N ALA A 201 -3.09 0.65 5.06
CA ALA A 201 -3.28 -0.80 5.05
C ALA A 201 -4.69 -1.18 4.54
N ALA A 202 -5.72 -0.44 4.94
CA ALA A 202 -7.09 -0.66 4.47
C ALA A 202 -7.23 -0.42 2.96
N ILE A 203 -6.69 0.70 2.46
CA ILE A 203 -6.71 1.03 1.02
C ILE A 203 -5.96 -0.02 0.21
N GLY A 204 -4.74 -0.36 0.63
CA GLY A 204 -3.91 -1.34 -0.07
C GLY A 204 -4.56 -2.72 -0.09
N THR A 205 -5.07 -3.17 1.05
CA THR A 205 -5.77 -4.45 1.17
C THR A 205 -6.99 -4.51 0.25
N PHE A 206 -7.78 -3.44 0.21
CA PHE A 206 -8.97 -3.36 -0.64
C PHE A 206 -8.62 -3.55 -2.12
N PHE A 207 -7.66 -2.79 -2.64
CA PHE A 207 -7.31 -2.87 -4.06
C PHE A 207 -6.52 -4.12 -4.43
N GLY A 208 -5.67 -4.62 -3.53
CA GLY A 208 -5.01 -5.92 -3.70
C GLY A 208 -6.00 -7.09 -3.71
N PHE A 209 -7.16 -6.95 -3.08
CA PHE A 209 -8.24 -7.93 -3.12
C PHE A 209 -9.14 -7.79 -4.36
N ILE A 210 -9.73 -6.60 -4.54
CA ILE A 210 -10.88 -6.43 -5.45
C ILE A 210 -10.50 -6.66 -6.93
N VAL A 211 -9.28 -6.29 -7.33
CA VAL A 211 -8.83 -6.43 -8.73
C VAL A 211 -8.69 -7.89 -9.14
N PRO A 212 -7.86 -8.73 -8.46
CA PRO A 212 -7.77 -10.15 -8.82
C PRO A 212 -9.08 -10.91 -8.57
N PHE A 213 -9.86 -10.53 -7.56
CA PHE A 213 -11.17 -11.13 -7.31
C PHE A 213 -12.17 -10.82 -8.44
N ALA A 214 -12.29 -9.56 -8.87
CA ALA A 214 -13.17 -9.20 -9.97
C ALA A 214 -12.72 -9.87 -11.27
N SER A 215 -11.40 -9.93 -11.52
CA SER A 215 -10.84 -10.62 -12.69
C SER A 215 -11.22 -12.10 -12.72
N SER A 216 -11.19 -12.81 -11.58
CA SER A 216 -11.58 -14.23 -11.51
C SER A 216 -13.07 -14.47 -11.78
N ARG A 217 -13.92 -13.46 -11.58
CA ARG A 217 -15.36 -13.56 -11.85
C ARG A 217 -15.77 -13.13 -13.24
N LEU A 218 -15.04 -12.19 -13.82
CA LEU A 218 -15.38 -11.59 -15.11
C LEU A 218 -14.67 -12.29 -16.29
N GLY A 219 -13.66 -13.12 -16.02
CA GLY A 219 -12.93 -13.87 -17.05
C GLY A 219 -12.11 -12.98 -17.99
N TRP A 220 -11.73 -11.77 -17.55
CA TRP A 220 -11.06 -10.78 -18.40
C TRP A 220 -9.63 -11.13 -18.79
N LEU A 221 -8.99 -12.04 -18.05
CA LEU A 221 -7.57 -12.40 -18.17
C LEU A 221 -7.37 -13.92 -18.03
N ASP A 222 -8.36 -14.67 -18.51
CA ASP A 222 -8.40 -16.14 -18.55
C ASP A 222 -8.18 -16.67 -19.96
#